data_AF-A0A1Y1HS49-F1
#
_entry.id   AF-A0A1Y1HS49-F1
#
_cell.length_a   1.000
_cell.length_b   1.000
_cell.length_c   1.000
_cell.angle_alpha   90.00
_cell.angle_beta   90.00
_cell.angle_gamma   90.00
#
_symmetry.space_group_name_H-M   'P 1'
#
loop_
_entity.id
_entity.type
_entity.pdbx_description
1 polymer ?
#
loop_
_entity_poly.entity_id
_entity_poly.type
_entity_poly.pdbx_seq_one_letter_code
_entity_poly.pdbx_strand_id
1 'polypeptide(L)'
;MVSTDRARRSPMELLLVVLGVVLLTCGAPVLGILPGGGGDPHMFGLQGEKFDWHGYPGESFCMISDSNIQINTHLIGQNGVTYFDAIAVLYKIGDTQHEVSLQLNQDVSSDDDANFAITLDGRPIAPDAFTGHSVCDKFGPLRVFSSPGAGIELSMAEENGFAVVLVVEGLANITITTERHDMPAGKHLDWFIDWIHATSEVHGVLGQTFQPSRADAIAAAMKVNGPQMQAADVVEGSDDEYRTSTLLAPDWTTAFPITVKNAGCASGSSAACNLG
;
A
#
# COMPACT_ATOMS: atom_id res chain seq x y z
N MET A 1 6.54 -32.91 51.95
CA MET A 1 7.25 -31.69 52.39
C MET A 1 7.34 -30.77 51.18
N VAL A 2 6.58 -29.68 51.22
CA VAL A 2 6.48 -28.63 50.19
C VAL A 2 7.40 -27.48 50.62
N SER A 3 8.14 -26.89 49.67
CA SER A 3 8.64 -25.51 49.70
C SER A 3 9.29 -25.21 48.34
N THR A 4 8.53 -24.76 47.34
CA THR A 4 8.40 -23.35 46.90
C THR A 4 9.73 -22.68 46.55
N ASP A 5 9.97 -22.48 45.25
CA ASP A 5 10.37 -21.15 44.78
C ASP A 5 9.72 -20.85 43.43
N ARG A 6 9.10 -19.67 43.35
CA ARG A 6 8.17 -19.23 42.30
C ARG A 6 8.62 -17.84 41.90
N ALA A 7 9.64 -17.77 41.03
CA ALA A 7 10.06 -16.50 40.44
C ALA A 7 9.05 -16.08 39.36
N ARG A 8 8.12 -15.20 39.74
CA ARG A 8 7.26 -14.44 38.82
C ARG A 8 8.15 -13.55 37.95
N ARG A 9 8.11 -13.71 36.64
CA ARG A 9 8.48 -12.64 35.71
C ARG A 9 7.22 -11.80 35.47
N SER A 10 7.29 -10.54 35.87
CA SER A 10 6.29 -9.51 35.57
C SER A 10 6.28 -9.21 34.06
N PRO A 11 5.12 -8.93 33.46
CA PRO A 11 5.06 -8.43 32.09
C PRO A 11 5.65 -7.01 32.05
N MET A 12 6.51 -6.76 31.06
CA MET A 12 7.07 -5.44 30.79
C MET A 12 5.94 -4.49 30.40
N GLU A 13 5.75 -3.44 31.20
CA GLU A 13 4.89 -2.32 30.87
C GLU A 13 5.43 -1.59 29.62
N LEU A 14 4.55 -1.49 28.64
CA LEU A 14 4.65 -0.66 27.46
C LEU A 14 4.35 0.80 27.88
N LEU A 15 5.36 1.65 27.94
CA LEU A 15 5.17 3.11 27.93
C LEU A 15 6.47 3.84 27.59
N LEU A 16 6.53 4.50 26.42
CA LEU A 16 7.10 5.84 26.32
C LEU A 16 6.61 6.56 25.05
N VAL A 17 5.69 7.49 25.23
CA VAL A 17 5.42 8.63 24.33
C VAL A 17 6.00 9.85 25.03
N VAL A 18 7.16 10.36 24.61
CA VAL A 18 7.62 11.74 24.90
C VAL A 18 8.62 12.18 23.83
N LEU A 19 8.24 13.21 23.06
CA LEU A 19 9.02 14.13 22.22
C LEU A 19 10.07 13.58 21.24
N GLY A 20 9.74 13.68 19.95
CA GLY A 20 10.61 14.39 18.99
C GLY A 20 11.71 13.61 18.27
N VAL A 21 11.71 12.29 18.32
CA VAL A 21 12.47 11.45 17.38
C VAL A 21 11.64 10.21 17.10
N VAL A 22 10.99 10.16 15.93
CA VAL A 22 10.54 8.88 15.38
C VAL A 22 11.82 8.12 15.08
N LEU A 23 12.17 7.13 15.90
CA LEU A 23 13.21 6.18 15.54
C LEU A 23 12.67 5.42 14.33
N LEU A 24 13.11 5.79 13.13
CA LEU A 24 12.98 5.00 11.90
C LEU A 24 13.79 3.71 12.07
N THR A 25 13.29 2.78 12.86
CA THR A 25 13.59 1.39 12.61
C THR A 25 12.60 0.98 11.54
N CYS A 26 13.03 0.94 10.28
CA CYS A 26 12.34 0.13 9.26
C CYS A 26 12.38 -1.31 9.76
N GLY A 27 11.42 -1.68 10.60
CA GLY A 27 11.16 -3.07 10.94
C GLY A 27 10.92 -3.84 9.64
N ALA A 28 11.20 -5.14 9.66
CA ALA A 28 10.82 -6.00 8.54
C ALA A 28 9.34 -5.73 8.19
N PRO A 29 8.99 -5.58 6.90
CA PRO A 29 7.62 -5.31 6.51
C PRO A 29 6.73 -6.37 7.13
N VAL A 30 5.73 -5.96 7.91
CA VAL A 30 4.72 -6.90 8.43
C VAL A 30 3.90 -7.45 7.26
N LEU A 31 3.90 -6.74 6.13
CA LEU A 31 3.09 -7.07 4.96
C LEU A 31 3.62 -6.36 3.71
N GLY A 32 3.56 -7.01 2.55
CA GLY A 32 4.27 -6.50 1.38
C GLY A 32 4.05 -7.24 0.08
N ILE A 33 4.00 -6.49 -1.01
CA ILE A 33 4.07 -6.98 -2.40
C ILE A 33 5.44 -7.61 -2.63
N LEU A 34 5.52 -8.93 -2.83
CA LEU A 34 6.78 -9.57 -3.20
C LEU A 34 7.09 -9.32 -4.68
N PRO A 35 8.37 -9.15 -5.07
CA PRO A 35 8.77 -9.09 -6.46
C PRO A 35 8.47 -10.44 -7.11
N GLY A 36 7.37 -10.50 -7.84
CA GLY A 36 6.87 -11.70 -8.52
C GLY A 36 6.78 -11.41 -10.02
N GLY A 37 7.57 -12.13 -10.80
CA GLY A 37 7.62 -11.94 -12.24
C GLY A 37 6.28 -12.25 -12.93
N GLY A 38 5.99 -11.46 -13.96
CA GLY A 38 5.01 -11.82 -14.99
C GLY A 38 3.68 -11.09 -14.95
N GLY A 39 3.59 -9.98 -14.21
CA GLY A 39 2.63 -8.94 -14.51
C GLY A 39 1.29 -9.09 -13.80
N ASP A 40 1.09 -8.20 -12.84
CA ASP A 40 -0.14 -7.75 -12.16
C ASP A 40 0.25 -7.45 -10.71
N PRO A 41 -0.29 -6.42 -10.03
CA PRO A 41 0.17 -6.06 -8.70
C PRO A 41 -0.09 -7.21 -7.72
N HIS A 42 0.99 -7.86 -7.24
CA HIS A 42 0.90 -8.99 -6.33
C HIS A 42 0.69 -8.51 -4.90
N MET A 43 -0.55 -8.43 -4.46
CA MET A 43 -0.86 -7.92 -3.14
C MET A 43 -0.85 -9.04 -2.10
N PHE A 44 -0.44 -8.68 -0.88
CA PHE A 44 -0.49 -9.57 0.27
C PHE A 44 -1.34 -8.90 1.35
N GLY A 45 -2.43 -9.55 1.75
CA GLY A 45 -3.32 -9.10 2.81
C GLY A 45 -2.78 -9.42 4.20
N LEU A 46 -3.39 -8.87 5.26
CA LEU A 46 -2.87 -8.88 6.64
C LEU A 46 -2.39 -10.25 7.15
N GLN A 47 -2.96 -11.35 6.68
CA GLN A 47 -2.63 -12.71 7.10
C GLN A 47 -1.63 -13.40 6.17
N GLY A 48 -0.99 -12.65 5.28
CA GLY A 48 -0.06 -13.14 4.27
C GLY A 48 -0.74 -13.82 3.09
N GLU A 49 -2.08 -13.70 2.97
CA GLU A 49 -2.79 -14.19 1.81
C GLU A 49 -2.39 -13.37 0.58
N LYS A 50 -1.85 -14.04 -0.43
CA LYS A 50 -1.70 -13.43 -1.75
C LYS A 50 -3.10 -13.09 -2.27
N PHE A 51 -3.23 -12.01 -3.00
CA PHE A 51 -4.47 -11.59 -3.62
C PHE A 51 -4.20 -11.07 -5.02
N ASP A 52 -4.99 -11.55 -5.98
CA ASP A 52 -4.85 -11.19 -7.38
C ASP A 52 -5.96 -10.20 -7.77
N TRP A 53 -5.57 -8.95 -7.99
CA TRP A 53 -6.45 -7.89 -8.47
C TRP A 53 -5.70 -6.99 -9.43
N HIS A 54 -6.38 -6.60 -10.50
CA HIS A 54 -5.74 -6.01 -11.66
C HIS A 54 -6.25 -4.61 -11.96
N GLY A 55 -7.42 -4.23 -11.47
CA GLY A 55 -8.04 -2.94 -11.82
C GLY A 55 -8.08 -2.71 -13.33
N TYR A 56 -7.94 -1.44 -13.73
CA TYR A 56 -7.91 -1.02 -15.13
C TYR A 56 -6.68 -0.15 -15.41
N PRO A 57 -5.98 -0.36 -16.54
CA PRO A 57 -4.90 0.52 -16.96
C PRO A 57 -5.40 1.97 -17.15
N GLY A 58 -4.64 2.93 -16.63
CA GLY A 58 -4.92 4.37 -16.73
C GLY A 58 -5.94 4.89 -15.71
N GLU A 59 -6.31 4.09 -14.72
CA GLU A 59 -7.32 4.44 -13.71
C GLU A 59 -6.72 4.45 -12.30
N SER A 60 -7.38 5.13 -11.37
CA SER A 60 -6.98 5.22 -9.97
C SER A 60 -7.94 4.45 -9.06
N PHE A 61 -7.43 3.83 -8.00
CA PHE A 61 -8.23 2.99 -7.11
C PHE A 61 -7.90 3.21 -5.63
N CYS A 62 -8.92 3.08 -4.80
CA CYS A 62 -8.81 3.08 -3.36
C CYS A 62 -8.32 1.72 -2.86
N MET A 63 -7.07 1.69 -2.41
CA MET A 63 -6.44 0.49 -1.87
C MET A 63 -6.78 0.29 -0.40
N ILE A 64 -6.75 1.37 0.37
CA ILE A 64 -7.15 1.39 1.78
C ILE A 64 -7.94 2.66 2.03
N SER A 65 -9.02 2.57 2.81
CA SER A 65 -9.79 3.69 3.32
C SER A 65 -10.23 3.37 4.73
N ASP A 66 -10.01 4.30 5.63
CA ASP A 66 -10.44 4.29 7.02
C ASP A 66 -10.79 5.73 7.44
N SER A 67 -11.29 5.90 8.66
CA SER A 67 -11.71 7.16 9.28
C SER A 67 -10.75 8.34 9.08
N ASN A 68 -9.43 8.11 9.18
CA ASN A 68 -8.41 9.15 9.14
C ASN A 68 -7.35 8.96 8.05
N ILE A 69 -7.45 7.93 7.21
CA ILE A 69 -6.47 7.66 6.15
C ILE A 69 -7.14 6.99 4.96
N GLN A 70 -6.77 7.42 3.76
CA GLN A 70 -7.08 6.75 2.50
C GLN A 70 -5.80 6.67 1.66
N ILE A 71 -5.52 5.49 1.11
CA ILE A 71 -4.39 5.23 0.23
C ILE A 71 -4.97 4.87 -1.14
N ASN A 72 -4.64 5.70 -2.13
CA ASN A 72 -4.99 5.49 -3.52
C ASN A 72 -3.76 5.13 -4.34
N THR A 73 -3.94 4.37 -5.41
CA THR A 73 -2.88 4.12 -6.40
C THR A 73 -3.39 4.37 -7.80
N HIS A 74 -2.48 4.75 -8.71
CA HIS A 74 -2.74 4.82 -10.14
C HIS A 74 -2.06 3.64 -10.83
N LEU A 75 -2.75 3.07 -11.83
CA LEU A 75 -2.28 1.91 -12.57
C LEU A 75 -1.93 2.32 -14.00
N ILE A 76 -0.81 1.81 -14.49
CA ILE A 76 -0.48 1.71 -15.92
C ILE A 76 -0.65 0.27 -16.36
N GLY A 77 -0.63 0.00 -17.67
CA GLY A 77 -0.74 -1.36 -18.15
C GLY A 77 -0.14 -1.62 -19.52
N GLN A 78 0.27 -2.87 -19.73
CA GLN A 78 0.83 -3.35 -20.98
C GLN A 78 0.52 -4.84 -21.14
N ASN A 79 0.14 -5.28 -22.34
CA ASN A 79 -0.15 -6.68 -22.65
C ASN A 79 -1.23 -7.33 -21.76
N GLY A 80 -2.23 -6.56 -21.32
CA GLY A 80 -3.35 -7.07 -20.52
C GLY A 80 -3.06 -7.18 -19.02
N VAL A 81 -1.92 -6.65 -18.59
CA VAL A 81 -1.47 -6.60 -17.20
C VAL A 81 -1.43 -5.16 -16.71
N THR A 82 -1.60 -4.97 -15.40
CA THR A 82 -1.39 -3.66 -14.75
C THR A 82 -0.20 -3.60 -13.79
N TYR A 83 0.26 -2.38 -13.54
CA TYR A 83 1.34 -2.05 -12.62
C TYR A 83 1.06 -0.71 -11.95
N PHE A 84 1.53 -0.50 -10.73
CA PHE A 84 1.44 0.82 -10.12
C PHE A 84 2.51 1.75 -10.67
N ASP A 85 2.17 3.01 -10.86
CA ASP A 85 3.14 4.07 -11.16
C ASP A 85 2.96 5.31 -10.27
N ALA A 86 1.87 5.34 -9.49
CA ALA A 86 1.63 6.38 -8.50
C ALA A 86 0.94 5.84 -7.25
N ILE A 87 1.19 6.52 -6.13
CA ILE A 87 0.51 6.32 -4.86
C ILE A 87 0.22 7.69 -4.23
N ALA A 88 -0.94 7.81 -3.60
CA ALA A 88 -1.28 8.95 -2.76
C ALA A 88 -1.84 8.49 -1.42
N VAL A 89 -1.54 9.27 -0.39
CA VAL A 89 -2.07 9.11 0.96
C VAL A 89 -2.79 10.39 1.33
N LEU A 90 -4.10 10.30 1.47
CA LEU A 90 -4.96 11.33 2.03
C LEU A 90 -5.14 11.00 3.51
N TYR A 91 -4.91 11.93 4.40
CA TYR A 91 -4.95 11.64 5.83
C TYR A 91 -5.36 12.85 6.66
N LYS A 92 -5.74 12.60 7.91
CA LYS A 92 -6.14 13.63 8.87
C LYS A 92 -5.28 13.58 10.12
N ILE A 93 -4.68 14.71 10.47
CA ILE A 93 -4.01 14.93 11.76
C ILE A 93 -4.83 15.98 12.53
N GLY A 94 -5.46 15.55 13.61
CA GLY A 94 -6.50 16.35 14.27
C GLY A 94 -7.67 16.64 13.31
N ASP A 95 -8.03 17.92 13.17
CA ASP A 95 -9.08 18.37 12.26
C ASP A 95 -8.56 18.80 10.87
N THR A 96 -7.26 18.67 10.62
CA THR A 96 -6.64 19.11 9.36
C THR A 96 -6.47 17.92 8.43
N GLN A 97 -6.96 18.08 7.20
CA GLN A 97 -6.73 17.12 6.12
C GLN A 97 -5.49 17.50 5.33
N HIS A 98 -4.69 16.49 5.01
CA HIS A 98 -3.49 16.59 4.21
C HIS A 98 -3.48 15.54 3.12
N GLU A 99 -2.66 15.77 2.10
CA GLU A 99 -2.42 14.81 1.03
C GLU A 99 -0.94 14.78 0.67
N VAL A 100 -0.40 13.58 0.49
CA VAL A 100 0.93 13.37 -0.09
C VAL A 100 0.82 12.40 -1.25
N SER A 101 1.46 12.72 -2.37
CA SER A 101 1.50 11.82 -3.53
C SER A 101 2.91 11.65 -4.06
N LEU A 102 3.17 10.47 -4.60
CA LEU A 102 4.41 10.08 -5.25
C LEU A 102 4.05 9.46 -6.60
N GLN A 103 4.57 10.06 -7.67
CA GLN A 103 4.41 9.57 -9.04
C GLN A 103 5.79 9.27 -9.62
N LEU A 104 5.95 8.12 -10.25
CA LEU A 104 7.17 7.82 -10.99
C LEU A 104 7.31 8.71 -12.21
N ASN A 105 8.48 9.33 -12.32
CA ASN A 105 8.86 10.13 -13.48
C ASN A 105 9.48 9.21 -14.55
N GLN A 106 8.72 8.86 -15.57
CA GLN A 106 9.17 7.94 -16.64
C GLN A 106 10.31 8.50 -17.51
N ASP A 107 10.58 9.81 -17.45
CA ASP A 107 11.54 10.49 -18.31
C ASP A 107 12.97 10.53 -17.74
N VAL A 108 13.15 10.16 -16.47
CA VAL A 108 14.46 10.09 -15.81
C VAL A 108 14.82 8.66 -15.44
N SER A 109 16.10 8.41 -15.20
CA SER A 109 16.57 7.09 -14.75
C SER A 109 15.99 6.73 -13.37
N SER A 110 15.95 5.45 -13.02
CA SER A 110 15.51 4.98 -11.70
C SER A 110 16.50 5.34 -10.58
N ASP A 111 17.73 5.74 -10.95
CA ASP A 111 18.78 6.22 -10.05
C ASP A 111 18.85 7.75 -9.92
N ASP A 112 17.89 8.49 -10.51
CA ASP A 112 17.84 9.95 -10.46
C ASP A 112 17.06 10.45 -9.24
N ASP A 113 17.50 11.56 -8.65
CA ASP A 113 16.80 12.21 -7.53
C ASP A 113 15.38 12.68 -7.89
N ALA A 114 15.11 12.93 -9.16
CA ALA A 114 13.79 13.29 -9.69
C ALA A 114 12.95 12.05 -10.07
N ASN A 115 13.38 10.84 -9.72
CA ASN A 115 12.70 9.58 -10.03
C ASN A 115 11.26 9.55 -9.48
N PHE A 116 11.03 10.13 -8.31
CA PHE A 116 9.69 10.37 -7.76
C PHE A 116 9.35 11.86 -7.81
N ALA A 117 8.27 12.20 -8.51
CA ALA A 117 7.61 13.49 -8.34
C ALA A 117 6.76 13.43 -7.07
N ILE A 118 7.22 14.10 -6.01
CA ILE A 118 6.56 14.11 -4.70
C ILE A 118 5.83 15.44 -4.51
N THR A 119 4.57 15.38 -4.07
CA THR A 119 3.82 16.57 -3.68
C THR A 119 3.21 16.41 -2.28
N LEU A 120 3.19 17.49 -1.51
CA LEU A 120 2.52 17.59 -0.22
C LEU A 120 1.56 18.78 -0.26
N ASP A 121 0.27 18.55 -0.02
CA ASP A 121 -0.80 19.55 -0.05
C ASP A 121 -0.75 20.39 -1.35
N GLY A 122 -0.61 19.71 -2.48
CA GLY A 122 -0.49 20.29 -3.82
C GLY A 122 0.83 21.03 -4.11
N ARG A 123 1.80 21.02 -3.19
CA ARG A 123 3.11 21.68 -3.37
C ARG A 123 4.19 20.65 -3.69
N PRO A 124 4.94 20.80 -4.80
CA PRO A 124 6.06 19.93 -5.10
C PRO A 124 7.15 20.01 -4.01
N ILE A 125 7.71 18.86 -3.65
CA ILE A 125 8.91 18.75 -2.80
C ILE A 125 10.09 18.49 -3.72
N ALA A 126 11.01 19.45 -3.80
CA ALA A 126 12.24 19.30 -4.58
C ALA A 126 13.23 18.38 -3.86
N PRO A 127 14.11 17.65 -4.58
CA PRO A 127 15.09 16.76 -3.95
C PRO A 127 16.03 17.44 -2.95
N ASP A 128 16.35 18.72 -3.17
CA ASP A 128 17.20 19.52 -2.27
C ASP A 128 16.52 19.91 -0.95
N ALA A 129 15.20 19.69 -0.81
CA ALA A 129 14.48 19.86 0.44
C ALA A 129 14.78 18.74 1.45
N PHE A 130 15.35 17.61 1.01
CA PHE A 130 15.75 16.50 1.87
C PHE A 130 17.13 16.77 2.49
N THR A 131 17.15 17.51 3.59
CA THR A 131 18.38 17.98 4.25
C THR A 131 18.80 17.14 5.46
N GLY A 132 17.89 16.34 6.01
CA GLY A 132 18.20 15.42 7.12
C GLY A 132 18.87 14.15 6.62
N HIS A 133 19.44 13.35 7.53
CA HIS A 133 20.03 12.05 7.19
C HIS A 133 19.65 10.99 8.22
N SER A 134 19.37 9.78 7.76
CA SER A 134 19.13 8.60 8.58
C SER A 134 19.73 7.36 7.92
N VAL A 135 19.72 6.23 8.62
CA VAL A 135 20.16 4.94 8.07
C VAL A 135 19.01 3.95 8.18
N CYS A 136 18.73 3.25 7.09
CA CYS A 136 17.83 2.11 7.06
C CYS A 136 18.60 0.88 6.62
N ASP A 137 18.60 -0.19 7.41
CA ASP A 137 19.33 -1.43 7.09
C ASP A 137 18.95 -2.02 5.73
N LYS A 138 17.71 -1.77 5.26
CA LYS A 138 17.19 -2.24 3.97
C LYS A 138 17.68 -1.40 2.77
N PHE A 139 17.88 -0.10 2.96
CA PHE A 139 18.10 0.86 1.86
C PHE A 139 19.43 1.62 1.93
N GLY A 140 20.19 1.44 3.01
CA GLY A 140 21.41 2.18 3.28
C GLY A 140 21.13 3.60 3.80
N PRO A 141 22.03 4.57 3.51
CA PRO A 141 21.83 5.96 3.86
C PRO A 141 20.58 6.55 3.19
N LEU A 142 19.82 7.31 3.97
CA LEU A 142 18.63 8.01 3.52
C LEU A 142 18.78 9.51 3.76
N ARG A 143 18.30 10.33 2.83
CA ARG A 143 18.04 11.75 3.06
C ARG A 143 16.61 11.94 3.55
N VAL A 144 16.40 12.89 4.45
CA VAL A 144 15.13 13.04 5.17
C VAL A 144 14.55 14.44 4.97
N PHE A 145 13.27 14.47 4.63
CA PHE A 145 12.41 15.65 4.67
C PHE A 145 11.34 15.45 5.74
N SER A 146 11.16 16.43 6.62
CA SER A 146 10.13 16.39 7.66
C SER A 146 9.23 17.62 7.56
N SER A 147 7.92 17.42 7.66
CA SER A 147 6.93 18.49 7.77
C SER A 147 6.10 18.28 9.03
N PRO A 148 6.57 18.76 10.21
CA PRO A 148 5.85 18.56 11.47
C PRO A 148 4.44 19.16 11.45
N GLY A 149 4.23 20.26 10.71
CA GLY A 149 2.92 20.87 10.57
C GLY A 149 1.92 20.04 9.77
N ALA A 150 2.41 19.14 8.91
CA ALA A 150 1.60 18.16 8.19
C ALA A 150 1.67 16.76 8.83
N GLY A 151 2.43 16.56 9.91
CA GLY A 151 2.58 15.26 10.55
C GLY A 151 3.22 14.18 9.67
N ILE A 152 4.15 14.55 8.77
CA ILE A 152 4.85 13.57 7.94
C ILE A 152 6.37 13.66 7.98
N GLU A 153 6.99 12.53 7.71
CA GLU A 153 8.40 12.40 7.37
C GLU A 153 8.56 11.52 6.12
N LEU A 154 9.40 11.98 5.20
CA LEU A 154 9.78 11.27 3.99
C LEU A 154 11.27 11.01 4.04
N SER A 155 11.68 9.75 3.88
CA SER A 155 13.08 9.36 3.78
C SER A 155 13.35 8.75 2.41
N MET A 156 14.26 9.33 1.64
CA MET A 156 14.61 8.91 0.28
C MET A 156 16.00 8.29 0.25
N ALA A 157 16.16 7.17 -0.45
CA ALA A 157 17.47 6.52 -0.61
C ALA A 157 18.50 7.47 -1.24
N GLU A 158 19.64 7.66 -0.56
CA GLU A 158 20.62 8.70 -0.92
C GLU A 158 21.39 8.37 -2.20
N GLU A 159 21.75 7.10 -2.42
CA GLU A 159 22.60 6.75 -3.56
C GLU A 159 21.88 6.84 -4.90
N ASN A 160 20.57 6.55 -4.95
CA ASN A 160 19.87 6.33 -6.23
C ASN A 160 18.38 6.77 -6.22
N GLY A 161 17.83 7.38 -5.17
CA GLY A 161 16.42 7.83 -5.19
C GLY A 161 15.36 6.73 -5.45
N PHE A 162 15.75 5.46 -5.43
CA PHE A 162 14.92 4.33 -5.86
C PHE A 162 13.84 3.95 -4.84
N ALA A 163 14.01 4.37 -3.59
CA ALA A 163 13.10 4.06 -2.49
C ALA A 163 12.73 5.32 -1.71
N VAL A 164 11.47 5.40 -1.29
CA VAL A 164 10.94 6.40 -0.36
C VAL A 164 10.20 5.70 0.75
N VAL A 165 10.53 6.03 2.00
CA VAL A 165 9.78 5.65 3.19
C VAL A 165 8.96 6.85 3.63
N LEU A 166 7.64 6.70 3.61
CA LEU A 166 6.67 7.68 4.09
C LEU A 166 6.17 7.28 5.48
N VAL A 167 6.37 8.15 6.45
CA VAL A 167 5.79 8.05 7.79
C VAL A 167 4.73 9.12 7.94
N VAL A 168 3.51 8.71 8.25
CA VAL A 168 2.38 9.58 8.63
C VAL A 168 2.14 9.38 10.12
N GLU A 169 2.29 10.46 10.90
CA GLU A 169 2.29 10.44 12.36
C GLU A 169 1.06 9.71 12.92
N GLY A 170 1.30 8.60 13.61
CA GLY A 170 0.27 7.81 14.28
C GLY A 170 -0.71 7.06 13.36
N LEU A 171 -0.50 7.10 12.03
CA LEU A 171 -1.42 6.50 11.06
C LEU A 171 -0.79 5.40 10.21
N ALA A 172 0.38 5.62 9.60
CA ALA A 172 0.99 4.61 8.72
C ALA A 172 2.48 4.82 8.48
N ASN A 173 3.18 3.72 8.21
CA ASN A 173 4.51 3.69 7.63
C ASN A 173 4.43 2.90 6.31
N ILE A 174 4.84 3.54 5.22
CA ILE A 174 4.72 2.99 3.87
C ILE A 174 6.09 3.07 3.19
N THR A 175 6.58 1.94 2.72
CA THR A 175 7.78 1.87 1.88
C THR A 175 7.36 1.80 0.42
N ILE A 176 7.94 2.65 -0.43
CA ILE A 176 7.67 2.74 -1.86
C ILE A 176 8.99 2.56 -2.59
N THR A 177 9.05 1.64 -3.55
CA THR A 177 10.25 1.34 -4.31
C THR A 177 9.96 1.41 -5.80
N THR A 178 10.96 1.83 -6.56
CA THR A 178 10.93 1.77 -8.02
C THR A 178 11.50 0.45 -8.47
N GLU A 179 10.74 -0.27 -9.28
CA GLU A 179 11.18 -1.49 -9.92
C GLU A 179 11.34 -1.31 -11.42
N ARG A 180 12.31 -2.05 -11.96
CA ARG A 180 12.58 -2.11 -13.39
C ARG A 180 12.51 -3.54 -13.87
N HIS A 181 11.52 -3.81 -14.70
CA HIS A 181 11.32 -5.10 -15.35
C HIS A 181 11.22 -4.90 -16.88
N ASP A 182 11.26 -6.00 -17.63
CA ASP A 182 11.04 -5.96 -19.08
C ASP A 182 9.62 -5.46 -19.42
N MET A 183 8.69 -5.59 -18.47
CA MET A 183 7.28 -5.24 -18.58
C MET A 183 6.81 -4.57 -17.27
N PRO A 184 6.11 -3.43 -17.33
CA PRO A 184 5.79 -2.67 -18.53
C PRO A 184 7.06 -2.02 -19.09
N ALA A 185 7.01 -1.53 -20.32
CA ALA A 185 8.07 -0.73 -20.89
C ALA A 185 8.19 0.57 -20.07
N GLY A 186 9.23 0.65 -19.25
CA GLY A 186 9.43 1.77 -18.33
C GLY A 186 9.59 1.31 -16.88
N LYS A 187 9.38 2.24 -15.96
CA LYS A 187 9.45 2.01 -14.52
C LYS A 187 8.05 1.78 -13.98
N HIS A 188 7.95 0.99 -12.93
CA HIS A 188 6.74 0.86 -12.11
C HIS A 188 7.15 0.90 -10.64
N LEU A 189 6.20 1.17 -9.76
CA LEU A 189 6.46 1.17 -8.33
C LEU A 189 5.86 -0.07 -7.67
N ASP A 190 6.56 -0.53 -6.65
CA ASP A 190 6.04 -1.42 -5.63
C ASP A 190 5.88 -0.61 -4.34
N TRP A 191 4.93 -1.01 -3.50
CA TRP A 191 4.78 -0.40 -2.19
C TRP A 191 4.35 -1.41 -1.14
N PHE A 192 4.70 -1.11 0.09
CA PHE A 192 4.61 -1.98 1.26
C PHE A 192 4.05 -1.17 2.42
N ILE A 193 3.15 -1.79 3.18
CA ILE A 193 2.69 -1.23 4.44
C ILE A 193 3.52 -1.88 5.53
N ASP A 194 4.50 -1.13 6.02
CA ASP A 194 5.32 -1.60 7.14
C ASP A 194 4.49 -1.58 8.43
N TRP A 195 3.62 -0.58 8.57
CA TRP A 195 2.68 -0.43 9.69
C TRP A 195 1.48 0.44 9.30
N ILE A 196 0.29 0.16 9.84
CA ILE A 196 -0.90 0.99 9.70
C ILE A 196 -1.81 0.89 10.93
N HIS A 197 -2.44 2.00 11.31
CA HIS A 197 -3.54 2.01 12.28
C HIS A 197 -4.87 1.80 11.55
N ALA A 198 -5.31 0.55 11.47
CA ALA A 198 -6.60 0.17 10.93
C ALA A 198 -7.66 -0.01 12.04
N THR A 199 -8.86 0.51 11.82
CA THR A 199 -10.05 0.31 12.66
C THR A 199 -10.90 -0.84 12.12
N SER A 200 -12.02 -1.15 12.79
CA SER A 200 -12.99 -2.12 12.28
C SER A 200 -13.73 -1.65 11.02
N GLU A 201 -13.61 -0.37 10.65
CA GLU A 201 -14.27 0.21 9.47
C GLU A 201 -13.34 0.26 8.25
N VAL A 202 -12.08 -0.19 8.39
CA VAL A 202 -11.09 -0.22 7.31
C VAL A 202 -11.62 -0.98 6.10
N HIS A 203 -11.48 -0.41 4.91
CA HIS A 203 -11.91 -1.06 3.68
C HIS A 203 -11.02 -0.63 2.52
N GLY A 204 -11.35 -1.04 1.30
CA GLY A 204 -10.57 -0.84 0.08
C GLY A 204 -10.10 -2.18 -0.46
N VAL A 205 -9.50 -2.19 -1.65
CA VAL A 205 -9.01 -3.42 -2.30
C VAL A 205 -8.12 -4.23 -1.36
N LEU A 206 -7.18 -3.57 -0.69
CA LEU A 206 -6.30 -4.17 0.31
C LEU A 206 -6.88 -4.03 1.73
N GLY A 207 -7.57 -2.92 2.02
CA GLY A 207 -8.09 -2.64 3.36
C GLY A 207 -9.11 -3.65 3.87
N GLN A 208 -9.91 -4.26 2.98
CA GLN A 208 -10.82 -5.36 3.34
C GLN A 208 -10.10 -6.56 3.98
N THR A 209 -8.79 -6.75 3.73
CA THR A 209 -8.01 -7.84 4.34
C THR A 209 -7.75 -7.64 5.83
N PHE A 210 -7.89 -6.39 6.31
CA PHE A 210 -7.77 -6.02 7.72
C PHE A 210 -9.11 -6.14 8.48
N GLN A 211 -10.22 -6.35 7.76
CA GLN A 211 -11.54 -6.51 8.38
C GLN A 211 -11.61 -7.79 9.23
N PRO A 212 -12.15 -7.72 10.47
CA PRO A 212 -12.39 -8.91 11.28
C PRO A 212 -13.29 -9.95 10.59
N SER A 213 -14.21 -9.50 9.72
CA SER A 213 -15.14 -10.37 8.97
C SER A 213 -14.52 -11.05 7.73
N ARG A 214 -13.24 -10.79 7.42
CA ARG A 214 -12.59 -11.28 6.20
C ARG A 214 -12.67 -12.81 6.05
N ALA A 215 -12.47 -13.54 7.14
CA ALA A 215 -12.55 -15.00 7.13
C ALA A 215 -13.96 -15.51 6.77
N ASP A 216 -15.00 -14.81 7.23
CA ASP A 216 -16.39 -15.15 6.91
C ASP A 216 -16.72 -14.86 5.44
N ALA A 217 -16.19 -13.76 4.89
CA ALA A 217 -16.33 -13.43 3.47
C ALA A 217 -15.70 -14.50 2.56
N ILE A 218 -14.48 -14.94 2.89
CA ILE A 218 -13.81 -16.04 2.18
C ILE A 218 -14.63 -17.34 2.28
N ALA A 219 -15.06 -17.70 3.48
CA ALA A 219 -15.87 -18.91 3.69
C ALA A 219 -17.20 -18.88 2.92
N ALA A 220 -17.86 -17.72 2.87
CA ALA A 220 -19.08 -17.52 2.10
C ALA A 220 -18.84 -17.66 0.59
N ALA A 221 -17.76 -17.06 0.07
CA ALA A 221 -17.39 -17.15 -1.33
C ALA A 221 -17.07 -18.60 -1.75
N MET A 222 -16.31 -19.34 -0.93
CA MET A 222 -16.00 -20.76 -1.17
C MET A 222 -17.25 -21.64 -1.14
N LYS A 223 -18.23 -21.34 -0.28
CA LYS A 223 -19.50 -22.07 -0.22
C LYS A 223 -20.32 -21.92 -1.50
N VAL A 224 -20.29 -20.74 -2.11
CA VAL A 224 -21.06 -20.45 -3.35
C VAL A 224 -20.36 -21.03 -4.58
N ASN A 225 -19.04 -20.91 -4.67
CA ASN A 225 -18.30 -21.18 -5.90
C ASN A 225 -17.57 -22.54 -5.90
N GLY A 226 -17.47 -23.21 -4.75
CA GLY A 226 -16.87 -24.53 -4.61
C GLY A 226 -15.44 -24.50 -4.07
N PRO A 227 -14.89 -25.68 -3.74
CA PRO A 227 -13.61 -25.83 -3.02
C PRO A 227 -12.37 -25.44 -3.82
N GLN A 228 -12.50 -25.21 -5.14
CA GLN A 228 -11.40 -24.77 -6.00
C GLN A 228 -11.07 -23.28 -5.86
N MET A 229 -11.94 -22.50 -5.22
CA MET A 229 -11.67 -21.11 -4.90
C MET A 229 -10.60 -21.00 -3.79
N GLN A 230 -9.63 -20.13 -4.01
CA GLN A 230 -8.62 -19.78 -3.01
C GLN A 230 -8.98 -18.46 -2.34
N ALA A 231 -8.47 -18.22 -1.13
CA ALA A 231 -8.63 -16.94 -0.45
C ALA A 231 -8.11 -15.76 -1.30
N ALA A 232 -7.11 -16.03 -2.14
CA ALA A 232 -6.52 -15.08 -3.09
C ALA A 232 -7.49 -14.58 -4.16
N ASP A 233 -8.52 -15.36 -4.49
CA ASP A 233 -9.50 -15.05 -5.52
C ASP A 233 -10.67 -14.21 -4.98
N VAL A 234 -10.73 -13.99 -3.66
CA VAL A 234 -11.88 -13.37 -3.00
C VAL A 234 -11.66 -11.88 -2.81
N VAL A 235 -11.99 -11.10 -3.82
CA VAL A 235 -12.19 -9.64 -3.69
C VAL A 235 -13.65 -9.41 -3.28
N GLU A 236 -13.92 -8.66 -2.21
CA GLU A 236 -15.25 -8.13 -1.95
C GLU A 236 -15.42 -6.89 -2.83
N GLY A 237 -16.56 -6.73 -3.49
CA GLY A 237 -16.78 -5.67 -4.47
C GLY A 237 -16.08 -5.85 -5.83
N SER A 238 -16.43 -4.97 -6.76
CA SER A 238 -15.93 -4.89 -8.13
C SER A 238 -14.86 -3.82 -8.28
N ASP A 239 -14.14 -3.81 -9.42
CA ASP A 239 -13.15 -2.76 -9.70
C ASP A 239 -13.78 -1.37 -9.72
N ASP A 240 -14.99 -1.26 -10.27
CA ASP A 240 -15.69 0.01 -10.39
C ASP A 240 -16.08 0.59 -9.03
N GLU A 241 -16.33 -0.25 -8.02
CA GLU A 241 -16.62 0.20 -6.66
C GLU A 241 -15.39 0.79 -5.96
N TYR A 242 -14.19 0.31 -6.30
CA TYR A 242 -12.93 0.83 -5.77
C TYR A 242 -12.32 1.94 -6.61
N ARG A 243 -12.87 2.22 -7.79
CA ARG A 243 -12.36 3.27 -8.67
C ARG A 243 -12.58 4.64 -8.03
N THR A 244 -11.55 5.46 -8.09
CA THR A 244 -11.56 6.87 -7.68
C THR A 244 -11.49 7.76 -8.91
N SER A 245 -12.05 8.97 -8.85
CA SER A 245 -12.06 9.87 -10.01
C SER A 245 -10.65 10.37 -10.39
N THR A 246 -9.77 10.50 -9.40
CA THR A 246 -8.35 10.82 -9.57
C THR A 246 -7.54 10.21 -8.43
N LEU A 247 -6.21 10.16 -8.58
CA LEU A 247 -5.29 9.70 -7.53
C LEU A 247 -5.53 10.41 -6.17
N LEU A 248 -5.88 11.70 -6.19
CA LEU A 248 -6.11 12.51 -4.99
C LEU A 248 -7.58 12.61 -4.58
N ALA A 249 -8.48 11.85 -5.22
CA ALA A 249 -9.89 11.94 -4.90
C ALA A 249 -10.29 10.94 -3.80
N PRO A 250 -11.07 11.39 -2.79
CA PRO A 250 -11.56 10.50 -1.74
C PRO A 250 -12.84 9.74 -2.15
N ASP A 251 -13.25 9.83 -3.42
CA ASP A 251 -14.53 9.29 -3.90
C ASP A 251 -14.41 7.82 -4.32
N TRP A 252 -15.00 6.92 -3.55
CA TRP A 252 -15.18 5.52 -3.93
C TRP A 252 -16.51 4.99 -3.36
N THR A 253 -17.01 3.87 -3.88
CA THR A 253 -18.36 3.38 -3.54
C THR A 253 -18.33 2.49 -2.30
N THR A 254 -18.95 2.93 -1.19
CA THR A 254 -19.02 2.19 0.08
C THR A 254 -20.17 1.18 0.16
N ALA A 255 -20.81 0.81 -0.96
CA ALA A 255 -21.96 -0.09 -0.97
C ALA A 255 -21.51 -1.52 -1.28
N PHE A 256 -21.61 -2.45 -0.31
CA PHE A 256 -21.05 -3.81 -0.45
C PHE A 256 -22.10 -4.89 -0.74
N PRO A 257 -22.29 -5.32 -2.00
CA PRO A 257 -22.56 -6.71 -2.31
C PRO A 257 -21.23 -7.45 -2.56
N ILE A 258 -21.01 -8.56 -1.85
CA ILE A 258 -19.86 -9.46 -2.08
C ILE A 258 -19.85 -9.87 -3.56
N THR A 259 -18.89 -9.35 -4.32
CA THR A 259 -18.71 -9.64 -5.75
C THR A 259 -17.48 -10.50 -5.92
N VAL A 260 -17.67 -11.81 -6.02
CA VAL A 260 -16.57 -12.74 -6.34
C VAL A 260 -16.12 -12.51 -7.78
N LYS A 261 -14.86 -12.10 -7.97
CA LYS A 261 -14.23 -12.14 -9.29
C LYS A 261 -13.82 -13.57 -9.61
N ASN A 262 -14.39 -14.12 -10.68
CA ASN A 262 -13.87 -15.37 -11.24
C ASN A 262 -12.43 -15.13 -11.69
N ALA A 263 -11.47 -15.79 -11.04
CA ALA A 263 -10.12 -15.98 -11.56
C ALA A 263 -10.22 -16.72 -12.90
N GLY A 264 -10.24 -15.94 -13.99
CA GLY A 264 -10.71 -16.42 -15.27
C GLY A 264 -10.25 -15.57 -16.45
N CYS A 265 -8.99 -15.14 -16.44
CA CYS A 265 -8.25 -14.83 -17.67
C CYS A 265 -6.78 -15.23 -17.48
N ALA A 266 -6.55 -16.53 -17.34
CA ALA A 266 -5.25 -17.07 -17.72
C ALA A 266 -5.04 -16.78 -19.21
N SER A 267 -3.89 -16.19 -19.51
CA SER A 267 -3.35 -15.90 -20.84
C SER A 267 -3.80 -16.88 -21.94
N GLY A 268 -4.38 -16.32 -22.99
CA GLY A 268 -4.38 -16.94 -24.32
C GLY A 268 -5.72 -17.54 -24.77
N SER A 269 -6.54 -16.72 -25.43
CA SER A 269 -7.32 -17.08 -26.62
C SER A 269 -8.41 -16.02 -26.84
N SER A 270 -8.28 -15.27 -27.94
CA SER A 270 -9.36 -14.47 -28.51
C SER A 270 -10.59 -15.34 -28.78
N ALA A 271 -11.66 -15.20 -28.00
CA ALA A 271 -13.00 -15.57 -28.42
C ALA A 271 -14.06 -14.83 -27.59
N ALA A 272 -14.93 -14.11 -28.31
CA ALA A 272 -16.02 -13.29 -27.82
C ALA A 272 -16.87 -13.94 -26.71
N CYS A 273 -17.13 -13.18 -25.64
CA CYS A 273 -18.28 -13.43 -24.76
C CYS A 273 -19.45 -12.58 -25.25
N ASN A 274 -20.36 -13.22 -26.00
CA ASN A 274 -21.72 -12.71 -26.20
C ASN A 274 -22.51 -12.91 -24.91
N LEU A 275 -23.22 -11.86 -24.48
CA LEU A 275 -24.20 -11.91 -23.41
C LEU A 275 -25.43 -12.71 -23.86
N GLY A 276 -25.78 -13.74 -23.09
CA GLY A 276 -27.00 -14.53 -23.17
C GLY A 276 -27.19 -15.30 -21.87
#